data_AF-A0A8C0FJY6-F1
#
_entry.id   AF-A0A8C0FJY6-F1
#
_cell.length_a   1.000
_cell.length_b   1.000
_cell.length_c   1.000
_cell.angle_alpha   90.00
_cell.angle_beta   90.00
_cell.angle_gamma   90.00
#
_symmetry.space_group_name_H-M   'P 1'
#
loop_
_entity.id
_entity.type
_entity.pdbx_description
1 polymer ?
#
loop_
_entity_poly.entity_id
_entity_poly.type
_entity_poly.pdbx_seq_one_letter_code
_entity_poly.pdbx_strand_id
1 'polypeptide(L)'
;QYVIKVIVQTIQLLYTMLKIDQPSYILLQNPPGLPSIAVAWVACLFWRSKLIIDWHNYGYTIMSLNHGRNHPLVQIAKWYEKLFGRLSDYNLCVTNAMKEDLWVNCNIKAVTLYDKPASYFKETPLELQHHLYMKLGVSYSRFNRESVGLNAERSAFTEVDEKNGHVIKTRGRPALLISSTSWTGLETNIFLSSPDYEQYINEGVKLPSLVCVITGKGPLKDYYNGLINKLHFKHIQICTPWLEAEDYPLLLGSADLGVCLHKSSSGLDLPMKVVDMFGCCLPVCAIYFECLHELVKHDENGLIFRDSNELAEQLKMLFLGFPTLEGKLHNFRKNLRASKQLCWDESWDQTVLPLFGQNE
;
A
#
# COMPACT_ATOMS: atom_id res chain seq x y z
N GLN A 1 -15.71 -12.08 28.23
CA GLN A 1 -14.50 -11.22 28.16
C GLN A 1 -14.66 -10.07 27.16
N TYR A 2 -15.02 -10.33 25.89
CA TYR A 2 -15.19 -9.27 24.87
C TYR A 2 -16.24 -8.19 25.22
N VAL A 3 -17.43 -8.59 25.67
CA VAL A 3 -18.50 -7.63 26.03
C VAL A 3 -18.06 -6.70 27.17
N ILE A 4 -17.45 -7.25 28.22
CA ILE A 4 -16.92 -6.46 29.34
C ILE A 4 -15.86 -5.47 28.84
N LYS A 5 -14.94 -5.92 27.97
CA LYS A 5 -13.93 -5.06 27.37
C LYS A 5 -14.56 -3.89 26.60
N VAL A 6 -15.57 -4.16 25.76
CA VAL A 6 -16.29 -3.12 25.01
C VAL A 6 -16.97 -2.13 25.94
N ILE A 7 -17.64 -2.59 27.00
CA ILE A 7 -18.30 -1.72 27.99
C ILE A 7 -17.28 -0.83 28.69
N VAL A 8 -16.19 -1.41 29.20
CA VAL A 8 -15.12 -0.67 29.89
C VAL A 8 -14.50 0.37 28.94
N GLN A 9 -14.16 -0.03 27.71
CA GLN A 9 -13.62 0.90 26.70
C GLN A 9 -14.61 2.00 26.34
N THR A 10 -15.92 1.71 26.27
CA THR A 10 -16.97 2.71 26.03
C THR A 10 -17.00 3.76 27.13
N ILE A 11 -17.03 3.32 28.39
CA ILE A 11 -17.07 4.22 29.56
C ILE A 11 -15.78 5.05 29.62
N GLN A 12 -14.63 4.41 29.44
CA GLN A 12 -13.32 5.06 29.53
C GLN A 12 -13.12 6.08 28.40
N LEU A 13 -13.53 5.76 27.17
CA LEU A 13 -13.47 6.68 26.04
C LEU A 13 -14.41 7.87 26.27
N LEU A 14 -15.66 7.62 26.67
CA LEU A 14 -16.62 8.69 26.94
C LEU A 14 -16.11 9.62 28.04
N TYR A 15 -15.64 9.06 29.16
CA TYR A 15 -15.06 9.85 30.25
C TYR A 15 -13.88 10.70 29.80
N THR A 16 -13.02 10.16 28.93
CA THR A 16 -11.87 10.91 28.38
C THR A 16 -12.34 12.05 27.48
N MET A 17 -13.31 11.80 26.61
CA MET A 17 -13.86 12.83 25.70
C MET A 17 -14.66 13.93 26.42
N LEU A 18 -15.22 13.63 27.58
CA LEU A 18 -15.92 14.64 28.41
C LEU A 18 -14.97 15.46 29.29
N LYS A 19 -13.69 15.11 29.32
CA LYS A 19 -12.66 15.81 30.11
C LYS A 19 -11.84 16.85 29.33
N ILE A 20 -11.91 16.82 28.01
CA ILE A 20 -11.24 17.80 27.16
C ILE A 20 -12.05 19.09 27.10
N ASP A 21 -11.41 20.17 26.64
CA ASP A 21 -12.11 21.41 26.34
C ASP A 21 -13.14 21.20 25.23
N GLN A 22 -14.22 21.98 25.25
CA GLN A 22 -15.34 21.85 24.32
C GLN A 22 -14.87 21.96 22.85
N PRO A 23 -14.92 20.87 22.07
CA PRO A 23 -14.55 20.94 20.67
C PRO A 23 -15.71 21.50 19.84
N SER A 24 -15.42 22.22 18.75
CA SER A 24 -16.46 22.55 17.75
C SER A 24 -16.80 21.35 16.87
N TYR A 25 -15.79 20.54 16.55
CA TYR A 25 -15.90 19.35 15.70
C TYR A 25 -15.13 18.18 16.32
N ILE A 26 -15.65 16.96 16.12
CA ILE A 26 -14.96 15.72 16.43
C ILE A 26 -14.79 14.95 15.13
N LEU A 27 -13.55 14.75 14.70
CA LEU A 27 -13.21 13.93 13.53
C LEU A 27 -12.83 12.52 14.00
N LEU A 28 -13.56 11.52 13.51
CA LEU A 28 -13.35 10.11 13.84
C LEU A 28 -12.99 9.33 12.58
N GLN A 29 -11.85 8.64 12.62
CA GLN A 29 -11.44 7.72 11.55
C GLN A 29 -12.01 6.32 11.81
N ASN A 30 -12.70 5.75 10.82
CA ASN A 30 -13.27 4.41 10.87
C ASN A 30 -12.54 3.48 9.91
N PRO A 31 -12.05 2.29 10.33
CA PRO A 31 -12.14 1.64 11.66
C PRO A 31 -11.02 2.01 12.65
N PRO A 32 -11.17 1.73 13.97
CA PRO A 32 -12.27 1.01 14.62
C PRO A 32 -13.48 1.88 14.96
N GLY A 33 -14.65 1.50 14.44
CA GLY A 33 -15.89 2.23 14.68
C GLY A 33 -16.64 1.83 15.96
N LEU A 34 -16.54 0.58 16.39
CA LEU A 34 -17.21 0.08 17.59
C LEU A 34 -16.23 0.07 18.78
N PRO A 35 -16.52 0.73 19.92
CA PRO A 35 -17.70 1.55 20.23
C PRO A 35 -17.55 3.04 19.90
N SER A 36 -16.45 3.43 19.25
CA SER A 36 -16.00 4.81 19.06
C SER A 36 -17.03 5.75 18.44
N ILE A 37 -17.77 5.33 17.40
CA ILE A 37 -18.74 6.20 16.70
C ILE A 37 -19.86 6.62 17.65
N ALA A 38 -20.43 5.66 18.38
CA ALA A 38 -21.50 5.94 19.35
C ALA A 38 -21.00 6.85 20.49
N VAL A 39 -19.79 6.59 20.99
CA VAL A 39 -19.19 7.43 22.06
C VAL A 39 -18.94 8.86 21.57
N ALA A 40 -18.37 9.02 20.37
CA ALA A 40 -18.11 10.32 19.79
C ALA A 40 -19.42 11.09 19.51
N TRP A 41 -20.46 10.39 19.05
CA TRP A 41 -21.79 10.98 18.88
C TRP A 41 -22.39 11.46 20.21
N VAL A 42 -22.33 10.65 21.28
CA VAL A 42 -22.80 11.07 22.62
C VAL A 42 -22.01 12.26 23.13
N ALA A 43 -20.69 12.28 22.94
CA ALA A 43 -19.86 13.41 23.33
C ALA A 43 -20.23 14.69 22.54
N CYS A 44 -20.54 14.57 21.25
CA CYS A 44 -21.04 15.70 20.44
C CYS A 44 -22.37 16.24 20.96
N LEU A 45 -23.30 15.38 21.40
CA LEU A 45 -24.55 15.83 22.02
C LEU A 45 -24.30 16.63 23.31
N PHE A 46 -23.37 16.18 24.15
CA PHE A 46 -23.00 16.86 25.39
C PHE A 46 -22.37 18.23 25.12
N TRP A 47 -21.41 18.29 24.19
CA TRP A 47 -20.67 19.50 23.86
C TRP A 47 -21.35 20.40 22.82
N ARG A 48 -22.48 19.98 22.24
CA ARG A 48 -23.11 20.61 21.06
C ARG A 48 -22.13 20.75 19.89
N SER A 49 -21.22 19.80 19.75
CA SER A 49 -20.23 19.72 18.67
C SER A 49 -20.81 19.01 17.44
N LYS A 50 -20.08 19.06 16.33
CA LYS A 50 -20.38 18.32 15.10
C LYS A 50 -19.51 17.08 14.97
N LEU A 51 -20.11 15.94 14.60
CA LEU A 51 -19.39 14.70 14.34
C LEU A 51 -19.07 14.55 12.86
N ILE A 52 -17.79 14.37 12.54
CA ILE A 52 -17.30 14.00 11.21
C ILE A 52 -16.76 12.58 11.27
N ILE A 53 -17.24 11.69 10.40
CA ILE A 53 -16.70 10.34 10.26
C ILE A 53 -15.92 10.24 8.95
N ASP A 54 -14.65 9.85 9.04
CA ASP A 54 -13.80 9.55 7.90
C ASP A 54 -13.71 8.02 7.70
N TRP A 55 -14.37 7.53 6.64
CA TRP A 55 -14.54 6.11 6.33
C TRP A 55 -13.37 5.61 5.47
N HIS A 56 -12.49 4.83 6.09
CA HIS A 56 -11.36 4.14 5.46
C HIS A 56 -11.65 2.67 5.16
N ASN A 57 -12.54 2.05 5.92
CA ASN A 57 -13.07 0.71 5.68
C ASN A 57 -14.33 0.51 6.54
N TYR A 58 -14.94 -0.67 6.44
CA TYR A 58 -15.96 -1.11 7.38
C TYR A 58 -15.35 -2.04 8.44
N GLY A 59 -15.56 -1.72 9.72
CA GLY A 59 -15.12 -2.57 10.82
C GLY A 59 -15.77 -3.96 10.74
N TYR A 60 -17.02 -4.06 10.28
CA TYR A 60 -17.69 -5.34 10.15
C TYR A 60 -17.09 -6.25 9.04
N THR A 61 -16.57 -5.69 7.94
CA THR A 61 -15.95 -6.49 6.87
C THR A 61 -14.62 -7.06 7.33
N ILE A 62 -13.81 -6.28 8.06
CA ILE A 62 -12.57 -6.76 8.67
C ILE A 62 -12.86 -7.88 9.68
N MET A 63 -13.87 -7.69 10.55
CA MET A 63 -14.25 -8.71 11.52
C MET A 63 -14.74 -10.01 10.87
N SER A 64 -15.35 -9.90 9.69
CA SER A 64 -15.83 -11.05 8.91
C SER A 64 -14.71 -11.95 8.39
N LEU A 65 -13.48 -11.45 8.26
CA LEU A 65 -12.32 -12.26 7.84
C LEU A 65 -12.02 -13.38 8.84
N ASN A 66 -12.26 -13.14 10.14
CA ASN A 66 -12.01 -14.11 11.20
C ASN A 66 -13.24 -14.93 11.59
N HIS A 67 -14.42 -14.30 11.62
CA HIS A 67 -15.65 -14.93 12.13
C HIS A 67 -16.59 -15.46 11.04
N GLY A 68 -16.39 -15.05 9.79
CA GLY A 68 -17.32 -15.28 8.68
C GLY A 68 -18.44 -14.24 8.61
N ARG A 69 -18.94 -14.00 7.40
CA ARG A 69 -19.94 -12.95 7.11
C ARG A 69 -21.26 -13.13 7.84
N ASN A 70 -21.71 -14.37 8.04
CA ASN A 70 -22.99 -14.70 8.66
C ASN A 70 -22.94 -14.76 10.19
N HIS A 71 -21.78 -14.51 10.81
CA HIS A 71 -21.64 -14.58 12.25
C HIS A 71 -22.49 -13.48 12.93
N PRO A 72 -23.24 -13.77 14.01
CA PRO A 72 -24.12 -12.80 14.66
C PRO A 72 -23.42 -11.50 15.06
N LEU A 73 -22.18 -11.58 15.57
CA LEU A 73 -21.39 -10.39 15.92
C LEU A 73 -21.11 -9.50 14.70
N VAL A 74 -20.86 -10.08 13.52
CA VAL A 74 -20.61 -9.34 12.28
C VAL A 74 -21.86 -8.61 11.84
N GLN A 75 -23.03 -9.25 11.95
CA GLN A 75 -24.31 -8.62 11.65
C GLN A 75 -24.63 -7.48 12.63
N ILE A 76 -24.34 -7.65 13.93
CA ILE A 76 -24.49 -6.60 14.93
C ILE A 76 -23.56 -5.42 14.64
N ALA A 77 -22.28 -5.67 14.33
CA ALA A 77 -21.33 -4.62 13.97
C ALA A 77 -21.75 -3.87 12.70
N LYS A 78 -22.26 -4.60 11.69
CA LYS A 78 -22.78 -3.99 10.46
C LYS A 78 -23.97 -3.07 10.74
N TRP A 79 -24.94 -3.55 11.53
CA TRP A 79 -26.07 -2.74 11.95
C TRP A 79 -25.62 -1.51 12.75
N TYR A 80 -24.65 -1.68 13.65
CA TYR A 80 -24.09 -0.62 14.47
C TYR A 80 -23.44 0.48 13.62
N GLU A 81 -22.54 0.12 12.70
CA GLU A 81 -21.85 1.11 11.84
C GLU A 81 -22.87 1.85 10.96
N LYS A 82 -23.87 1.14 10.41
CA LYS A 82 -24.94 1.78 9.62
C LYS A 82 -25.80 2.72 10.46
N LEU A 83 -26.19 2.34 11.68
CA LEU A 83 -27.04 3.18 12.52
C LEU A 83 -26.28 4.43 12.98
N PHE A 84 -25.14 4.26 13.62
CA PHE A 84 -24.40 5.38 14.20
C PHE A 84 -23.71 6.23 13.13
N GLY A 85 -23.35 5.64 11.99
CA GLY A 85 -22.86 6.39 10.83
C GLY A 85 -23.86 7.42 10.33
N ARG A 86 -25.16 7.09 10.31
CA ARG A 86 -26.25 8.01 9.91
C ARG A 86 -26.48 9.16 10.88
N LEU A 87 -25.96 9.06 12.10
CA LEU A 87 -26.13 10.08 13.14
C LEU A 87 -25.01 11.13 13.12
N SER A 88 -24.01 10.97 12.26
CA SER A 88 -22.96 11.98 12.04
C SER A 88 -23.46 13.17 11.23
N ASP A 89 -22.83 14.33 11.42
CA ASP A 89 -23.15 15.55 10.68
C ASP A 89 -22.49 15.54 9.29
N TYR A 90 -21.25 15.07 9.20
CA TYR A 90 -20.48 15.00 7.96
C TYR A 90 -19.77 13.65 7.82
N ASN A 91 -19.59 13.20 6.57
CA ASN A 91 -18.88 11.97 6.28
C ASN A 91 -17.87 12.18 5.16
N LEU A 92 -16.65 11.69 5.36
CA LEU A 92 -15.59 11.60 4.37
C LEU A 92 -15.37 10.12 4.03
N CYS A 93 -14.90 9.80 2.84
CA CYS A 93 -14.60 8.41 2.48
C CYS A 93 -13.49 8.33 1.43
N VAL A 94 -12.73 7.24 1.46
CA VAL A 94 -11.50 7.10 0.66
C VAL A 94 -11.70 6.86 -0.83
N THR A 95 -12.92 6.55 -1.28
CA THR A 95 -13.23 6.27 -2.70
C THR A 95 -14.62 6.75 -3.11
N ASN A 96 -14.84 6.89 -4.42
CA ASN A 96 -16.17 7.10 -4.96
C ASN A 96 -17.04 5.84 -4.83
N ALA A 97 -16.47 4.64 -4.97
CA ALA A 97 -17.17 3.39 -4.71
C ALA A 97 -17.73 3.32 -3.28
N MET A 98 -16.93 3.70 -2.28
CA MET A 98 -17.37 3.76 -0.88
C MET A 98 -18.43 4.84 -0.67
N LYS A 99 -18.29 6.01 -1.32
CA LYS A 99 -19.32 7.06 -1.29
C LYS A 99 -20.68 6.55 -1.79
N GLU A 100 -20.68 5.82 -2.89
CA GLU A 100 -21.89 5.24 -3.47
C GLU A 100 -22.48 4.16 -2.56
N ASP A 101 -21.64 3.27 -2.02
CA ASP A 101 -22.08 2.22 -1.08
C ASP A 101 -22.68 2.83 0.21
N LEU A 102 -22.02 3.82 0.81
CA LEU A 102 -22.53 4.56 1.97
C LEU A 102 -23.90 5.20 1.68
N TRP A 103 -24.08 5.76 0.49
CA TRP A 103 -25.35 6.35 0.09
C TRP A 103 -26.44 5.28 -0.09
N VAL A 104 -26.21 4.28 -0.94
CA VAL A 104 -27.21 3.29 -1.33
C VAL A 104 -27.52 2.32 -0.18
N ASN A 105 -26.50 1.79 0.47
CA ASN A 105 -26.64 0.73 1.46
C ASN A 105 -26.77 1.25 2.89
N CYS A 106 -26.24 2.43 3.19
CA CYS A 106 -26.28 2.99 4.55
C CYS A 106 -27.17 4.24 4.67
N ASN A 107 -27.59 4.88 3.57
CA ASN A 107 -28.26 6.19 3.57
C ASN A 107 -27.42 7.25 4.30
N ILE A 108 -26.12 7.24 4.03
CA ILE A 108 -25.11 8.17 4.55
C ILE A 108 -24.59 9.00 3.37
N LYS A 109 -24.67 10.33 3.46
CA LYS A 109 -24.08 11.23 2.47
C LYS A 109 -22.63 11.47 2.82
N ALA A 110 -21.73 11.12 1.91
CA ALA A 110 -20.29 11.32 2.09
C ALA A 110 -19.66 12.12 0.96
N VAL A 111 -18.53 12.75 1.25
CA VAL A 111 -17.63 13.37 0.28
C VAL A 111 -16.39 12.49 0.14
N THR A 112 -15.91 12.30 -1.08
CA THR A 112 -14.73 11.48 -1.31
C THR A 112 -13.47 12.30 -1.03
N LEU A 113 -12.64 11.80 -0.11
CA LEU A 113 -11.32 12.32 0.20
C LEU A 113 -10.32 11.17 -0.03
N TYR A 114 -9.68 11.17 -1.19
CA TYR A 114 -8.69 10.15 -1.54
C TYR A 114 -7.44 10.26 -0.67
N ASP A 115 -6.91 9.12 -0.25
CA ASP A 115 -5.58 9.05 0.37
C ASP A 115 -4.49 9.60 -0.56
N LYS A 116 -3.52 10.29 0.05
CA LYS A 116 -2.38 10.87 -0.65
C LYS A 116 -1.07 10.40 0.00
N PRO A 117 -0.02 10.17 -0.81
CA PRO A 117 1.27 9.81 -0.24
C PRO A 117 1.84 11.00 0.54
N ALA A 118 2.55 10.71 1.62
CA ALA A 118 3.33 11.72 2.30
C ALA A 118 4.45 12.27 1.38
N SER A 119 4.83 13.53 1.58
CA SER A 119 5.77 14.26 0.71
C SER A 119 7.19 13.68 0.64
N TYR A 120 7.56 12.81 1.59
CA TYR A 120 8.84 12.11 1.57
C TYR A 120 8.86 10.88 0.65
N PHE A 121 7.70 10.39 0.19
CA PHE A 121 7.65 9.40 -0.89
C PHE A 121 7.90 10.11 -2.21
N LYS A 122 9.10 9.90 -2.75
CA LYS A 122 9.57 10.50 -4.01
C LYS A 122 10.58 9.56 -4.68
N GLU A 123 10.90 9.84 -5.94
CA GLU A 123 11.97 9.12 -6.63
C GLU A 123 13.30 9.33 -5.93
N THR A 124 14.02 8.23 -5.71
CA THR A 124 15.30 8.26 -4.99
C THR A 124 16.41 8.67 -5.97
N PRO A 125 17.16 9.77 -5.70
CA PRO A 125 18.33 10.14 -6.48
C PRO A 125 19.35 8.99 -6.54
N LEU A 126 20.01 8.81 -7.68
CA LEU A 126 20.87 7.65 -7.96
C LEU A 126 21.98 7.44 -6.91
N GLU A 127 22.58 8.53 -6.41
CA GLU A 127 23.56 8.51 -5.32
C GLU A 127 22.99 7.90 -4.02
N LEU A 128 21.76 8.29 -3.65
CA LEU A 128 21.07 7.72 -2.48
C LEU A 128 20.64 6.26 -2.72
N GLN A 129 20.32 5.88 -3.96
CA GLN A 129 20.09 4.47 -4.30
C GLN A 129 21.36 3.65 -4.04
N HIS A 130 22.53 4.15 -4.49
CA HIS A 130 23.80 3.48 -4.30
C HIS A 130 24.14 3.27 -2.82
N HIS A 131 24.06 4.33 -2.01
CA HIS A 131 24.28 4.22 -0.56
C HIS A 131 23.35 3.22 0.10
N LEU A 132 22.05 3.23 -0.27
CA LEU A 132 21.09 2.25 0.24
C LEU A 132 21.46 0.83 -0.17
N TYR A 133 21.81 0.60 -1.43
CA TYR A 133 22.18 -0.72 -1.92
C TYR A 133 23.47 -1.25 -1.27
N MET A 134 24.47 -0.38 -1.04
CA MET A 134 25.68 -0.74 -0.31
C MET A 134 25.37 -1.10 1.14
N LYS A 135 24.55 -0.30 1.83
CA LYS A 135 24.07 -0.58 3.20
C LYS A 135 23.36 -1.94 3.26
N LEU A 136 22.43 -2.20 2.35
CA LEU A 136 21.70 -3.48 2.30
C LEU A 136 22.62 -4.64 1.88
N GLY A 137 23.62 -4.41 1.04
CA GLY A 137 24.59 -5.40 0.58
C GLY A 137 25.45 -6.02 1.69
N VAL A 138 25.62 -5.31 2.81
CA VAL A 138 26.31 -5.84 4.01
C VAL A 138 25.54 -7.00 4.64
N SER A 139 24.22 -6.89 4.72
CA SER A 139 23.36 -7.89 5.37
C SER A 139 22.70 -8.86 4.40
N TYR A 140 22.51 -8.43 3.15
CA TYR A 140 21.76 -9.16 2.13
C TYR A 140 22.63 -9.31 0.88
N SER A 141 23.24 -10.49 0.72
CA SER A 141 24.14 -10.80 -0.41
C SER A 141 23.52 -10.58 -1.79
N ARG A 142 22.20 -10.57 -1.90
CA ARG A 142 21.44 -10.28 -3.14
C ARG A 142 21.61 -8.84 -3.64
N PHE A 143 21.96 -7.91 -2.75
CA PHE A 143 22.30 -6.52 -3.10
C PHE A 143 23.78 -6.36 -3.40
N ASN A 144 24.60 -7.38 -3.09
CA ASN A 144 26.03 -7.38 -3.34
C ASN A 144 26.33 -8.09 -4.67
N ARG A 145 27.39 -7.67 -5.35
CA ARG A 145 27.96 -8.39 -6.49
C ARG A 145 29.41 -8.64 -6.14
N GLU A 146 29.86 -9.91 -6.22
CA GLU A 146 31.24 -10.28 -5.88
C GLU A 146 32.23 -9.34 -6.58
N SER A 147 32.96 -8.58 -5.77
CA SER A 147 33.92 -7.58 -6.22
C SER A 147 35.17 -8.28 -6.72
N VAL A 148 35.33 -8.37 -8.04
CA VAL A 148 36.61 -8.75 -8.65
C VAL A 148 37.53 -7.52 -8.62
N GLY A 149 38.05 -7.18 -7.45
CA GLY A 149 38.97 -6.05 -7.25
C GLY A 149 38.83 -5.39 -5.87
N LEU A 150 39.96 -5.01 -5.24
CA LEU A 150 40.02 -4.56 -3.84
C LEU A 150 39.35 -3.19 -3.56
N ASN A 151 38.99 -2.39 -4.58
CA ASN A 151 38.65 -0.96 -4.42
C ASN A 151 37.35 -0.50 -5.12
N ALA A 152 36.55 -1.38 -5.70
CA ALA A 152 35.34 -0.96 -6.42
C ALA A 152 34.11 -0.96 -5.50
N GLU A 153 33.61 0.23 -5.12
CA GLU A 153 32.31 0.39 -4.44
C GLU A 153 31.17 0.06 -5.43
N ARG A 154 30.71 -1.19 -5.38
CA ARG A 154 29.75 -1.74 -6.34
C ARG A 154 28.67 -2.56 -5.64
N SER A 155 27.43 -2.34 -6.05
CA SER A 155 26.29 -3.18 -5.70
C SER A 155 25.82 -4.00 -6.90
N ALA A 156 24.82 -4.85 -6.70
CA ALA A 156 24.15 -5.56 -7.79
C ALA A 156 23.53 -4.61 -8.83
N PHE A 157 23.18 -3.37 -8.44
CA PHE A 157 22.41 -2.44 -9.26
C PHE A 157 23.19 -1.22 -9.74
N THR A 158 24.20 -0.78 -9.00
CA THR A 158 24.92 0.48 -9.23
C THR A 158 26.42 0.33 -8.97
N GLU A 159 27.23 1.14 -9.64
CA GLU A 159 28.68 1.22 -9.47
C GLU A 159 29.15 2.67 -9.61
N VAL A 160 30.25 3.01 -8.94
CA VAL A 160 30.94 4.29 -9.14
C VAL A 160 31.81 4.18 -10.40
N ASP A 161 31.63 5.09 -11.35
CA ASP A 161 32.44 5.13 -12.57
C ASP A 161 33.86 5.60 -12.25
N GLU A 162 34.86 4.74 -12.50
CA GLU A 162 36.27 4.98 -12.22
C GLU A 162 36.82 6.25 -12.91
N LYS A 163 36.19 6.71 -13.99
CA LYS A 163 36.69 7.86 -14.77
C LYS A 163 36.27 9.22 -14.20
N ASN A 164 35.10 9.30 -13.58
CA ASN A 164 34.49 10.58 -13.19
C ASN A 164 33.99 10.59 -11.73
N GLY A 165 33.99 9.44 -11.04
CA GLY A 165 33.54 9.30 -9.66
C GLY A 165 32.02 9.41 -9.48
N HIS A 166 31.23 9.43 -10.56
CA HIS A 166 29.77 9.48 -10.48
C HIS A 166 29.16 8.09 -10.38
N VAL A 167 28.07 7.97 -9.63
CA VAL A 167 27.30 6.72 -9.60
C VAL A 167 26.57 6.52 -10.91
N ILE A 168 26.72 5.32 -11.49
CA ILE A 168 26.00 4.86 -12.67
C ILE A 168 25.26 3.56 -12.37
N LYS A 169 24.23 3.26 -13.17
CA LYS A 169 23.55 1.95 -13.12
C LYS A 169 24.43 0.89 -13.78
N THR A 170 24.61 -0.23 -13.10
CA THR A 170 25.43 -1.35 -13.58
C THR A 170 24.87 -1.94 -14.86
N ARG A 171 25.72 -2.19 -15.86
CA ARG A 171 25.31 -2.85 -17.11
C ARG A 171 24.82 -4.28 -16.84
N GLY A 172 23.65 -4.60 -17.38
CA GLY A 172 23.02 -5.91 -17.19
C GLY A 172 22.60 -6.20 -15.75
N ARG A 173 22.38 -5.17 -14.93
CA ARG A 173 21.85 -5.35 -13.56
C ARG A 173 20.53 -6.12 -13.56
N PRO A 174 20.22 -6.86 -12.49
CA PRO A 174 18.88 -7.39 -12.30
C PRO A 174 17.85 -6.26 -12.14
N ALA A 175 16.59 -6.59 -12.42
CA ALA A 175 15.47 -5.72 -12.11
C ALA A 175 15.08 -5.87 -10.62
N LEU A 176 14.78 -4.75 -9.97
CA LEU A 176 14.41 -4.69 -8.56
C LEU A 176 12.89 -4.62 -8.42
N LEU A 177 12.29 -5.70 -7.92
CA LEU A 177 10.87 -5.77 -7.59
C LEU A 177 10.70 -5.54 -6.10
N ILE A 178 9.66 -4.80 -5.71
CA ILE A 178 9.27 -4.65 -4.31
C ILE A 178 7.82 -5.02 -4.12
N SER A 179 7.57 -5.84 -3.10
CA SER A 179 6.23 -6.14 -2.60
C SER A 179 6.20 -5.92 -1.11
N SER A 180 5.06 -5.51 -0.59
CA SER A 180 4.83 -5.37 0.85
C SER A 180 3.65 -6.23 1.22
N THR A 181 3.86 -7.17 2.13
CA THR A 181 2.87 -8.19 2.50
C THR A 181 2.56 -8.16 3.99
N SER A 182 1.32 -8.48 4.31
CA SER A 182 0.88 -8.78 5.67
C SER A 182 1.28 -10.18 6.14
N TRP A 183 1.94 -10.97 5.27
CA TRP A 183 2.24 -12.39 5.47
C TRP A 183 1.01 -13.19 5.88
N THR A 184 -0.10 -12.95 5.17
CA THR A 184 -1.33 -13.73 5.24
C THR A 184 -1.41 -14.71 4.07
N GLY A 185 -2.19 -15.78 4.23
CA GLY A 185 -2.10 -16.99 3.40
C GLY A 185 -2.41 -16.80 1.90
N LEU A 186 -3.24 -15.83 1.53
CA LEU A 186 -3.70 -15.63 0.15
C LEU A 186 -2.76 -14.76 -0.68
N GLU A 187 -2.21 -13.70 -0.08
CA GLU A 187 -1.34 -12.73 -0.77
C GLU A 187 -0.03 -13.39 -1.20
N THR A 188 0.55 -14.24 -0.35
CA THR A 188 1.94 -14.69 -0.52
C THR A 188 2.09 -15.82 -1.56
N ASN A 189 1.05 -16.61 -1.82
CA ASN A 189 1.10 -17.71 -2.80
C ASN A 189 1.25 -17.22 -4.25
N ILE A 190 0.64 -16.09 -4.58
CA ILE A 190 0.65 -15.50 -5.94
C ILE A 190 2.00 -14.85 -6.27
N PHE A 191 2.75 -14.42 -5.25
CA PHE A 191 4.12 -13.95 -5.48
C PHE A 191 5.10 -15.11 -5.73
N LEU A 192 4.84 -16.26 -5.12
CA LEU A 192 5.69 -17.45 -5.19
C LEU A 192 5.43 -18.31 -6.43
N SER A 193 4.35 -18.04 -7.18
CA SER A 193 4.05 -18.65 -8.48
C SER A 193 4.83 -17.99 -9.63
N SER A 194 6.13 -17.80 -9.41
CA SER A 194 7.09 -17.36 -10.43
C SER A 194 7.78 -18.46 -11.28
N PRO A 195 7.37 -19.75 -11.32
CA PRO A 195 7.95 -20.71 -12.26
C PRO A 195 7.84 -20.27 -13.73
N ASP A 196 6.73 -19.62 -14.09
CA ASP A 196 6.46 -19.22 -15.48
C ASP A 196 7.48 -18.19 -15.97
N TYR A 197 7.91 -17.27 -15.10
CA TYR A 197 8.96 -16.30 -15.45
C TYR A 197 10.31 -16.97 -15.72
N GLU A 198 10.68 -17.97 -14.92
CA GLU A 198 11.87 -18.81 -15.17
C GLU A 198 11.71 -19.63 -16.46
N GLN A 199 10.50 -20.15 -16.72
CA GLN A 199 10.21 -20.90 -17.93
C GLN A 199 10.41 -20.05 -19.18
N TYR A 200 9.93 -18.80 -19.22
CA TYR A 200 10.20 -17.92 -20.37
C TYR A 200 11.69 -17.71 -20.62
N ILE A 201 12.50 -17.60 -19.57
CA ILE A 201 13.97 -17.48 -19.72
C ILE A 201 14.56 -18.77 -20.28
N ASN A 202 14.14 -19.93 -19.76
CA ASN A 202 14.59 -21.24 -20.24
C ASN A 202 14.17 -21.51 -21.70
N GLU A 203 13.05 -20.94 -22.14
CA GLU A 203 12.56 -20.99 -23.53
C GLU A 203 13.25 -19.98 -24.46
N GLY A 204 14.21 -19.20 -23.95
CA GLY A 204 15.06 -18.30 -24.74
C GLY A 204 14.58 -16.84 -24.81
N VAL A 205 13.56 -16.45 -24.05
CA VAL A 205 13.14 -15.04 -23.96
C VAL A 205 14.20 -14.25 -23.19
N LYS A 206 14.66 -13.14 -23.79
CA LYS A 206 15.67 -12.26 -23.19
C LYS A 206 15.05 -11.40 -22.08
N LEU A 207 15.07 -11.92 -20.85
CA LEU A 207 14.61 -11.24 -19.65
C LEU A 207 15.75 -11.09 -18.63
N PRO A 208 15.76 -10.02 -17.80
CA PRO A 208 16.73 -9.87 -16.73
C PRO A 208 16.44 -10.84 -15.58
N SER A 209 17.48 -11.14 -14.80
CA SER A 209 17.29 -11.70 -13.46
C SER A 209 16.51 -10.71 -12.59
N LEU A 210 15.73 -11.22 -11.64
CA LEU A 210 14.93 -10.44 -10.72
C LEU A 210 15.48 -10.52 -9.30
N VAL A 211 15.58 -9.38 -8.63
CA VAL A 211 15.73 -9.31 -7.18
C VAL A 211 14.40 -8.85 -6.61
N CYS A 212 13.75 -9.74 -5.88
CA CYS A 212 12.43 -9.57 -5.30
C CYS A 212 12.56 -9.26 -3.80
N VAL A 213 12.30 -8.01 -3.44
CA VAL A 213 12.25 -7.58 -2.05
C VAL A 213 10.83 -7.71 -1.52
N ILE A 214 10.64 -8.52 -0.48
CA ILE A 214 9.36 -8.65 0.20
C ILE A 214 9.47 -8.07 1.61
N THR A 215 8.80 -6.95 1.85
CA THR A 215 8.78 -6.28 3.16
C THR A 215 7.50 -6.61 3.93
N GLY A 216 7.51 -6.29 5.23
CA GLY A 216 6.36 -6.44 6.11
C GLY A 216 6.54 -7.48 7.20
N LYS A 217 5.53 -7.58 8.05
CA LYS A 217 5.48 -8.44 9.24
C LYS A 217 4.13 -9.13 9.30
N GLY A 218 4.13 -10.40 9.67
CA GLY A 218 2.91 -11.15 9.92
C GLY A 218 3.18 -12.58 10.36
N PRO A 219 2.11 -13.29 10.78
CA PRO A 219 2.24 -14.55 11.49
C PRO A 219 2.81 -15.69 10.63
N LEU A 220 2.64 -15.65 9.30
CA LEU A 220 3.14 -16.69 8.41
C LEU A 220 4.50 -16.37 7.78
N LYS A 221 5.19 -15.31 8.23
CA LYS A 221 6.47 -14.90 7.64
C LYS A 221 7.51 -16.03 7.65
N ASP A 222 7.67 -16.69 8.78
CA ASP A 222 8.66 -17.79 8.92
C ASP A 222 8.27 -19.01 8.09
N TYR A 223 6.98 -19.33 8.02
CA TYR A 223 6.45 -20.39 7.17
C TYR A 223 6.81 -20.14 5.70
N TYR A 224 6.55 -18.93 5.19
CA TYR A 224 6.85 -18.57 3.81
C TYR A 224 8.35 -18.44 3.54
N ASN A 225 9.14 -17.95 4.49
CA ASN A 225 10.60 -17.99 4.40
C ASN A 225 11.11 -19.44 4.24
N GLY A 226 10.52 -20.39 4.97
CA GLY A 226 10.81 -21.82 4.82
C GLY A 226 10.47 -22.38 3.43
N LEU A 227 9.41 -21.89 2.78
CA LEU A 227 9.09 -22.22 1.40
C LEU A 227 10.06 -21.58 0.41
N ILE A 228 10.35 -20.28 0.57
CA ILE A 228 11.30 -19.53 -0.27
C ILE A 228 12.68 -20.20 -0.28
N ASN A 229 13.15 -20.67 0.87
CA ASN A 229 14.44 -21.35 0.98
C ASN A 229 14.50 -22.70 0.23
N LYS A 230 13.35 -23.30 -0.07
CA LYS A 230 13.24 -24.53 -0.86
C LYS A 230 13.08 -24.25 -2.36
N LEU A 231 12.81 -23.01 -2.74
CA LEU A 231 12.71 -22.61 -4.14
C LEU A 231 14.12 -22.40 -4.70
N HIS A 232 14.50 -23.21 -5.67
CA HIS A 232 15.81 -23.14 -6.34
C HIS A 232 15.68 -22.46 -7.70
N PHE A 233 15.37 -21.16 -7.67
CA PHE A 233 15.32 -20.31 -8.85
C PHE A 233 16.74 -19.94 -9.34
N LYS A 234 16.94 -19.89 -10.66
CA LYS A 234 18.23 -19.52 -11.27
C LYS A 234 18.31 -18.01 -11.54
N HIS A 235 17.19 -17.43 -11.92
CA HIS A 235 17.06 -16.04 -12.36
C HIS A 235 16.30 -15.17 -11.36
N ILE A 236 15.60 -15.76 -10.39
CA ILE A 236 14.84 -15.03 -9.37
C ILE A 236 15.50 -15.15 -8.00
N GLN A 237 15.75 -14.01 -7.37
CA GLN A 237 16.35 -13.91 -6.05
C GLN A 237 15.39 -13.21 -5.10
N ILE A 238 14.82 -13.93 -4.15
CA ILE A 238 13.93 -13.35 -3.14
C ILE A 238 14.72 -13.01 -1.87
N CYS A 239 14.50 -11.82 -1.32
CA CYS A 239 15.01 -11.40 -0.01
C CYS A 239 13.92 -10.70 0.82
N THR A 240 13.96 -10.89 2.14
CA THR A 240 12.95 -10.38 3.09
C THR A 240 13.57 -9.43 4.12
N PRO A 241 14.17 -8.31 3.68
CA PRO A 241 14.94 -7.45 4.55
C PRO A 241 14.07 -6.81 5.63
N TRP A 242 14.71 -6.54 6.77
CA TRP A 242 14.24 -5.51 7.68
C TRP A 242 14.69 -4.15 7.12
N LEU A 243 13.79 -3.18 7.13
CA LEU A 243 14.07 -1.82 6.67
C LEU A 243 13.72 -0.87 7.80
N GLU A 244 14.62 0.08 8.06
CA GLU A 244 14.32 1.22 8.91
C GLU A 244 13.27 2.11 8.23
N ALA A 245 12.55 2.91 9.02
CA ALA A 245 11.47 3.75 8.53
C ALA A 245 11.93 4.71 7.42
N GLU A 246 13.15 5.21 7.51
CA GLU A 246 13.76 6.12 6.54
C GLU A 246 14.25 5.40 5.27
N ASP A 247 14.60 4.12 5.36
CA ASP A 247 15.08 3.33 4.21
C ASP A 247 13.93 2.87 3.31
N TYR A 248 12.71 2.73 3.84
CA TYR A 248 11.56 2.23 3.08
C TYR A 248 11.17 3.13 1.90
N PRO A 249 10.96 4.47 2.08
CA PRO A 249 10.71 5.37 0.96
C PRO A 249 11.87 5.37 -0.06
N LEU A 250 13.12 5.30 0.43
CA LEU A 250 14.29 5.24 -0.44
C LEU A 250 14.28 3.99 -1.31
N LEU A 251 13.93 2.83 -0.74
CA LEU A 251 13.84 1.59 -1.49
C LEU A 251 12.71 1.60 -2.52
N LEU A 252 11.52 2.11 -2.16
CA LEU A 252 10.41 2.30 -3.10
C LEU A 252 10.83 3.18 -4.29
N GLY A 253 11.46 4.33 -4.02
CA GLY A 253 11.96 5.23 -5.05
C GLY A 253 13.15 4.69 -5.85
N SER A 254 13.76 3.58 -5.41
CA SER A 254 14.86 2.89 -6.09
C SER A 254 14.40 1.67 -6.90
N ALA A 255 13.20 1.15 -6.67
CA ALA A 255 12.70 -0.05 -7.33
C ALA A 255 12.30 0.21 -8.80
N ASP A 256 12.27 -0.87 -9.57
CA ASP A 256 11.83 -0.83 -10.97
C ASP A 256 10.32 -1.05 -11.09
N LEU A 257 9.75 -1.97 -10.29
CA LEU A 257 8.33 -2.32 -10.29
C LEU A 257 7.85 -2.68 -8.88
N GLY A 258 6.69 -2.15 -8.49
CA GLY A 258 5.94 -2.58 -7.30
C GLY A 258 4.97 -3.72 -7.60
N VAL A 259 4.80 -4.67 -6.69
CA VAL A 259 3.77 -5.72 -6.78
C VAL A 259 2.87 -5.65 -5.55
N CYS A 260 1.61 -5.28 -5.76
CA CYS A 260 0.60 -5.18 -4.71
C CYS A 260 -0.37 -6.35 -4.76
N LEU A 261 -0.39 -7.13 -3.67
CA LEU A 261 -1.25 -8.31 -3.52
C LEU A 261 -2.40 -8.05 -2.54
N HIS A 262 -2.51 -6.82 -2.06
CA HIS A 262 -3.54 -6.41 -1.12
C HIS A 262 -4.92 -6.42 -1.78
N LYS A 263 -5.88 -7.09 -1.16
CA LYS A 263 -7.30 -6.97 -1.47
C LYS A 263 -8.03 -6.35 -0.31
N SER A 264 -8.83 -5.32 -0.62
CA SER A 264 -9.73 -4.70 0.34
C SER A 264 -10.72 -5.73 0.91
N SER A 265 -10.95 -5.66 2.23
CA SER A 265 -11.93 -6.53 2.91
C SER A 265 -13.37 -6.22 2.51
N SER A 266 -13.66 -4.95 2.20
CA SER A 266 -14.95 -4.46 1.75
C SER A 266 -15.09 -4.41 0.23
N GLY A 267 -13.96 -4.41 -0.49
CA GLY A 267 -13.88 -4.09 -1.91
C GLY A 267 -13.89 -2.59 -2.22
N LEU A 268 -13.91 -1.73 -1.20
CA LEU A 268 -14.22 -0.29 -1.31
C LEU A 268 -13.08 0.64 -0.88
N ASP A 269 -12.03 0.13 -0.25
CA ASP A 269 -10.84 0.92 0.14
C ASP A 269 -9.63 0.64 -0.74
N LEU A 270 -8.75 1.64 -0.87
CA LEU A 270 -7.58 1.58 -1.74
C LEU A 270 -6.33 1.11 -0.97
N PRO A 271 -5.39 0.43 -1.64
CA PRO A 271 -4.21 -0.09 -0.98
C PRO A 271 -3.20 1.06 -0.76
N MET A 272 -3.05 1.51 0.48
CA MET A 272 -2.07 2.55 0.86
C MET A 272 -0.64 2.28 0.36
N LYS A 273 -0.26 1.00 0.25
CA LYS A 273 1.03 0.60 -0.32
C LYS A 273 1.22 1.10 -1.76
N VAL A 274 0.17 1.05 -2.59
CA VAL A 274 0.24 1.56 -3.96
C VAL A 274 0.28 3.09 -3.97
N VAL A 275 -0.41 3.73 -3.02
CA VAL A 275 -0.33 5.19 -2.82
C VAL A 275 1.12 5.61 -2.56
N ASP A 276 1.82 4.94 -1.64
CA ASP A 276 3.25 5.16 -1.36
C ASP A 276 4.13 4.93 -2.59
N MET A 277 3.92 3.80 -3.30
CA MET A 277 4.66 3.47 -4.52
C MET A 277 4.47 4.55 -5.61
N PHE A 278 3.25 5.03 -5.81
CA PHE A 278 2.98 6.11 -6.76
C PHE A 278 3.59 7.45 -6.34
N GLY A 279 3.65 7.76 -5.04
CA GLY A 279 4.42 8.91 -4.54
C GLY A 279 5.89 8.84 -4.96
N CYS A 280 6.47 7.64 -4.94
CA CYS A 280 7.82 7.34 -5.44
C CYS A 280 7.94 7.24 -6.97
N CYS A 281 6.89 7.55 -7.74
CA CYS A 281 6.78 7.29 -9.18
C CYS A 281 7.15 5.85 -9.57
N LEU A 282 6.84 4.89 -8.71
CA LEU A 282 7.06 3.47 -8.94
C LEU A 282 5.80 2.87 -9.59
N PRO A 283 5.85 2.41 -10.86
CA PRO A 283 4.75 1.67 -11.47
C PRO A 283 4.44 0.40 -10.69
N VAL A 284 3.20 -0.07 -10.74
CA VAL A 284 2.78 -1.27 -10.02
C VAL A 284 2.08 -2.29 -10.90
N CYS A 285 2.24 -3.56 -10.58
CA CYS A 285 1.25 -4.59 -10.88
C CYS A 285 0.40 -4.80 -9.61
N ALA A 286 -0.92 -4.67 -9.69
CA ALA A 286 -1.81 -4.79 -8.54
C ALA A 286 -2.92 -5.83 -8.76
N ILE A 287 -3.20 -6.63 -7.73
CA ILE A 287 -4.22 -7.67 -7.82
C ILE A 287 -5.64 -7.07 -7.85
N TYR A 288 -6.46 -7.51 -8.80
CA TYR A 288 -7.80 -6.98 -9.03
C TYR A 288 -8.70 -7.11 -7.80
N PHE A 289 -9.40 -6.01 -7.50
CA PHE A 289 -10.65 -5.94 -6.75
C PHE A 289 -11.45 -4.72 -7.21
N GLU A 290 -12.71 -4.62 -6.77
CA GLU A 290 -13.74 -3.78 -7.39
C GLU A 290 -13.37 -2.30 -7.55
N CYS A 291 -12.98 -1.61 -6.47
CA CYS A 291 -12.64 -0.18 -6.55
C CYS A 291 -11.18 0.14 -6.93
N LEU A 292 -10.33 -0.87 -7.16
CA LEU A 292 -8.89 -0.66 -7.43
C LEU A 292 -8.63 0.30 -8.61
N HIS A 293 -9.52 0.27 -9.61
CA HIS A 293 -9.44 1.10 -10.81
C HIS A 293 -9.50 2.60 -10.52
N GLU A 294 -9.93 3.03 -9.32
CA GLU A 294 -9.85 4.43 -8.91
C GLU A 294 -8.40 4.89 -8.71
N LEU A 295 -7.51 3.99 -8.27
CA LEU A 295 -6.08 4.27 -8.06
C LEU A 295 -5.22 3.78 -9.23
N VAL A 296 -5.29 2.50 -9.56
CA VAL A 296 -4.48 1.89 -10.63
C VAL A 296 -5.24 1.95 -11.95
N LYS A 297 -4.71 2.70 -12.90
CA LYS A 297 -5.23 2.81 -14.26
C LYS A 297 -4.45 1.85 -15.15
N HIS A 298 -5.09 0.73 -15.50
CA HIS A 298 -4.48 -0.32 -16.31
C HIS A 298 -3.92 0.25 -17.62
N ASP A 299 -2.69 -0.13 -17.96
CA ASP A 299 -1.94 0.37 -19.13
C ASP A 299 -1.62 1.88 -19.13
N GLU A 300 -1.86 2.58 -18.02
CA GLU A 300 -1.50 4.00 -17.87
C GLU A 300 -0.43 4.21 -16.79
N ASN A 301 -0.69 3.80 -15.55
CA ASN A 301 0.24 3.98 -14.42
C ASN A 301 0.73 2.65 -13.81
N GLY A 302 0.19 1.53 -14.32
CA GLY A 302 0.48 0.18 -13.86
C GLY A 302 -0.35 -0.85 -14.60
N LEU A 303 -0.32 -2.08 -14.11
CA LEU A 303 -1.13 -3.18 -14.60
C LEU A 303 -1.96 -3.77 -13.47
N ILE A 304 -3.07 -4.37 -13.86
CA ILE A 304 -3.98 -5.06 -12.95
C ILE A 304 -3.98 -6.52 -13.36
N PHE A 305 -3.83 -7.43 -12.41
CA PHE A 305 -3.85 -8.88 -12.67
C PHE A 305 -4.84 -9.59 -11.74
N ARG A 306 -5.32 -10.77 -12.15
CA ARG A 306 -6.28 -11.57 -11.39
C ARG A 306 -5.64 -12.78 -10.73
N ASP A 307 -4.59 -13.31 -11.33
CA ASP A 307 -3.90 -14.51 -10.90
C ASP A 307 -2.39 -14.48 -11.20
N SER A 308 -1.74 -15.58 -10.83
CA SER A 308 -0.30 -15.80 -11.01
C SER A 308 0.16 -15.74 -12.46
N ASN A 309 -0.64 -16.30 -13.37
CA ASN A 309 -0.26 -16.48 -14.76
C ASN A 309 -0.30 -15.13 -15.47
N GLU A 310 -1.35 -14.35 -15.18
CA GLU A 310 -1.45 -12.97 -15.67
C GLU A 310 -0.32 -12.10 -15.11
N LEU A 311 0.04 -12.24 -13.83
CA LEU A 311 1.19 -11.54 -13.28
C LEU A 311 2.49 -11.94 -14.01
N ALA A 312 2.73 -13.23 -14.27
CA ALA A 312 3.92 -13.69 -14.96
C ALA A 312 4.04 -13.14 -16.40
N GLU A 313 2.95 -13.15 -17.18
CA GLU A 313 2.91 -12.55 -18.52
C GLU A 313 3.15 -11.03 -18.46
N GLN A 314 2.58 -10.35 -17.47
CA GLN A 314 2.82 -8.92 -17.26
C GLN A 314 4.28 -8.63 -16.91
N LEU A 315 4.92 -9.43 -16.05
CA LEU A 315 6.34 -9.31 -15.74
C LEU A 315 7.20 -9.50 -16.99
N LYS A 316 6.93 -10.54 -17.79
CA LYS A 316 7.61 -10.78 -19.07
C LYS A 316 7.47 -9.59 -20.00
N MET A 317 6.26 -9.06 -20.18
CA MET A 317 6.00 -7.90 -21.04
C MET A 317 6.74 -6.65 -20.56
N LEU A 318 6.74 -6.38 -19.25
CA LEU A 318 7.37 -5.19 -18.68
C LEU A 318 8.90 -5.23 -18.72
N PHE A 319 9.49 -6.42 -18.57
CA PHE A 319 10.94 -6.60 -18.51
C PHE A 319 11.58 -7.09 -19.81
N LEU A 320 10.80 -7.25 -20.88
CA LEU A 320 11.34 -7.60 -22.20
C LEU A 320 12.31 -6.51 -22.69
N GLY A 321 13.57 -6.89 -22.92
CA GLY A 321 14.61 -5.94 -23.35
C GLY A 321 15.06 -4.96 -22.25
N PHE A 322 14.76 -5.25 -20.98
CA PHE A 322 15.21 -4.43 -19.86
C PHE A 322 16.75 -4.44 -19.72
N PRO A 323 17.38 -3.31 -19.35
CA PRO A 323 16.78 -1.99 -19.15
C PRO A 323 16.59 -1.24 -20.49
N THR A 324 15.40 -0.70 -20.73
CA THR A 324 15.09 0.11 -21.92
C THR A 324 14.33 1.39 -21.54
N LEU A 325 14.57 2.47 -22.27
CA LEU A 325 13.84 3.74 -22.14
C LEU A 325 12.57 3.78 -23.02
N GLU A 326 12.38 2.79 -23.89
CA GLU A 326 11.26 2.73 -24.84
C GLU A 326 10.17 1.74 -24.41
N GLY A 327 10.31 1.12 -23.24
CA GLY A 327 9.39 0.09 -22.73
C GLY A 327 8.19 0.65 -21.96
N LYS A 328 7.15 -0.18 -21.78
CA LYS A 328 5.95 0.14 -20.98
C LYS A 328 6.28 0.63 -19.57
N LEU A 329 7.27 0.03 -18.91
CA LEU A 329 7.68 0.43 -17.57
C LEU A 329 8.15 1.90 -17.50
N HIS A 330 8.88 2.36 -18.52
CA HIS A 330 9.30 3.77 -18.63
C HIS A 330 8.09 4.69 -18.87
N ASN A 331 7.16 4.27 -19.73
CA ASN A 331 5.94 5.03 -20.02
C ASN A 331 5.05 5.19 -18.77
N PHE A 332 4.86 4.14 -17.97
CA PHE A 332 4.11 4.23 -16.71
C PHE A 332 4.76 5.21 -15.73
N ARG A 333 6.09 5.16 -15.59
CA ARG A 333 6.82 6.11 -14.74
C ARG A 333 6.70 7.54 -15.26
N LYS A 334 6.73 7.75 -16.57
CA LYS A 334 6.50 9.06 -17.19
C LYS A 334 5.09 9.57 -16.91
N ASN A 335 4.08 8.71 -17.00
CA ASN A 335 2.69 9.07 -16.69
C ASN A 335 2.51 9.42 -15.22
N LEU A 336 3.13 8.67 -14.30
CA LEU A 336 3.14 8.99 -12.87
C LEU A 336 3.75 10.36 -12.59
N ARG A 337 4.89 10.69 -13.20
CA ARG A 337 5.51 12.02 -13.07
C ARG A 337 4.66 13.15 -13.66
N ALA A 338 3.98 12.87 -14.76
CA ALA A 338 3.12 13.84 -15.45
C ALA A 338 1.77 14.03 -14.72
N SER A 339 1.33 13.03 -13.96
CA SER A 339 0.15 13.10 -13.10
C SER A 339 0.38 14.14 -12.01
N LYS A 340 -0.13 15.35 -12.22
CA LYS A 340 -0.18 16.40 -11.18
C LYS A 340 -1.21 15.99 -10.13
N GLN A 341 -0.84 15.07 -9.24
CA GLN A 341 -1.67 14.73 -8.10
C GLN A 341 -1.58 15.87 -7.07
N LEU A 342 -2.73 16.31 -6.58
CA LEU A 342 -2.78 17.22 -5.44
C LEU A 342 -2.08 16.58 -4.25
N CYS A 343 -1.30 17.38 -3.52
CA CYS A 343 -0.77 16.93 -2.25
C CYS A 343 -1.90 16.79 -1.21
N TRP A 344 -1.59 16.20 -0.06
CA TRP A 344 -2.57 16.02 1.01
C TRP A 344 -3.19 17.36 1.46
N ASP A 345 -2.36 18.38 1.69
CA ASP A 345 -2.80 19.70 2.15
C ASP A 345 -3.74 20.37 1.12
N GLU A 346 -3.37 20.35 -0.17
CA GLU A 346 -4.21 20.89 -1.25
C GLU A 346 -5.55 20.15 -1.36
N SER A 347 -5.53 18.81 -1.22
CA SER A 347 -6.74 17.99 -1.26
C SER A 347 -7.64 18.28 -0.05
N TRP A 348 -7.05 18.49 1.12
CA TRP A 348 -7.74 18.84 2.34
C TRP A 348 -8.42 20.21 2.23
N ASP A 349 -7.70 21.22 1.76
CA ASP A 349 -8.22 22.58 1.59
C ASP A 349 -9.35 22.64 0.58
N GLN A 350 -9.30 21.84 -0.48
CA GLN A 350 -10.36 21.81 -1.49
C GLN A 350 -11.60 21.04 -1.05
N THR A 351 -11.45 20.03 -0.18
CA THR A 351 -12.51 19.03 0.09
C THR A 351 -13.08 19.14 1.49
N VAL A 352 -12.21 19.24 2.50
CA VAL A 352 -12.59 19.17 3.91
C VAL A 352 -12.77 20.56 4.50
N LEU A 353 -11.88 21.50 4.19
CA LEU A 353 -11.97 22.87 4.69
C LEU A 353 -13.35 23.53 4.46
N PRO A 354 -14.01 23.37 3.28
CA PRO A 354 -15.34 23.93 3.05
C PRO A 354 -16.42 23.39 3.99
N LEU A 355 -16.24 22.20 4.58
CA LEU A 355 -17.19 21.62 5.55
C LEU A 355 -17.20 22.38 6.89
N PHE A 356 -16.12 23.09 7.20
CA PHE A 356 -16.02 23.91 8.41
C PHE A 356 -16.54 25.35 8.19
N GLY A 357 -16.59 25.81 6.94
CA GLY A 357 -16.98 27.19 6.60
C GLY A 357 -18.48 27.41 6.33
N GLN A 358 -19.30 26.35 6.26
CA GLN A 358 -20.73 26.44 5.93
C GLN A 358 -21.65 26.90 7.08
N ASN A 359 -21.10 27.54 8.12
CA ASN A 359 -21.87 28.12 9.21
C ASN A 359 -21.57 29.63 9.35
N GLU A 360 -22.07 30.42 8.40
CA GLU A 360 -22.59 31.77 8.69
C GLU A 360 -24.09 31.82 8.38
#